data_AF-A0A7Y8K8Y7-F1
#
_entry.id   AF-A0A7Y8K8Y7-F1
#
_cell.length_a   1.000
_cell.length_b   1.000
_cell.length_c   1.000
_cell.angle_alpha   90.00
_cell.angle_beta   90.00
_cell.angle_gamma   90.00
#
_symmetry.space_group_name_H-M   'P 1'
#
loop_
_entity.id
_entity.type
_entity.pdbx_description
1 polymer ?
#
loop_
_entity_poly.entity_id
_entity_poly.type
_entity_poly.pdbx_seq_one_letter_code
_entity_poly.pdbx_strand_id
1 'polypeptide(L)'
;PRNTRPAGSVPVLGLTREQLLAAPDFSVFRLGHSTLLLKLQGLFWLTDPVFAERASPVQWAGPKRFHQPPISLEELPPIEGVILSHNHYDHLDYKTVLQLAAKTRYFLAPMGVGDLLIKW
;
A
#
# COMPACT_ATOMS: atom_id res chain seq x y z
N PRO A 1 -10.03 22.88 -5.70
CA PRO A 1 -11.13 23.68 -5.13
C PRO A 1 -10.84 23.98 -3.65
N ARG A 2 -11.39 25.04 -3.04
CA ARG A 2 -11.07 25.41 -1.64
C ARG A 2 -11.40 24.30 -0.61
N ASN A 3 -12.31 23.39 -0.92
CA ASN A 3 -12.75 22.29 -0.03
C ASN A 3 -12.14 20.92 -0.37
N THR A 4 -10.92 20.89 -0.94
CA THR A 4 -10.25 19.63 -1.34
C THR A 4 -9.24 19.13 -0.32
N ARG A 5 -9.13 19.81 0.83
CA ARG A 5 -8.21 19.47 1.91
C ARG A 5 -8.97 19.36 3.23
N PRO A 6 -8.63 18.41 4.11
CA PRO A 6 -9.17 18.36 5.46
C PRO A 6 -8.92 19.68 6.20
N ALA A 7 -9.89 20.10 7.02
CA ALA A 7 -9.77 21.32 7.83
C ALA A 7 -8.75 21.21 8.97
N GLY A 8 -8.35 19.99 9.33
CA GLY A 8 -7.37 19.69 10.39
C GLY A 8 -6.65 18.37 10.12
N SER A 9 -5.84 17.91 11.08
CA SER A 9 -5.19 16.61 10.99
C SER A 9 -6.22 15.49 10.95
N VAL A 10 -6.04 14.55 10.01
CA VAL A 10 -6.85 13.33 9.98
C VAL A 10 -6.30 12.39 11.06
N PRO A 11 -7.13 11.93 12.02
CA PRO A 11 -6.68 10.98 13.02
C PRO A 11 -6.29 9.66 12.36
N VAL A 12 -5.10 9.16 12.68
CA VAL A 12 -4.58 7.88 12.21
C VAL A 12 -4.42 6.97 13.42
N LEU A 13 -5.07 5.81 13.38
CA LEU A 13 -4.83 4.75 14.35
C LEU A 13 -3.61 3.96 13.89
N GLY A 14 -2.53 4.02 14.67
CA GLY A 14 -1.34 3.22 14.41
C GLY A 14 -1.67 1.72 14.50
N LEU A 15 -1.07 0.95 13.59
CA LEU A 15 -1.15 -0.50 13.56
C LEU A 15 0.25 -1.08 13.78
N THR A 16 0.37 -2.06 14.66
CA THR A 16 1.61 -2.83 14.83
C THR A 16 1.52 -4.18 14.13
N ARG A 17 2.68 -4.79 13.87
CA ARG A 17 2.75 -6.15 13.32
C ARG A 17 2.00 -7.15 14.19
N GLU A 18 2.15 -7.05 15.51
CA GLU A 18 1.56 -7.97 16.48
C GLU A 18 0.03 -7.90 16.43
N GLN A 19 -0.53 -6.70 16.27
CA GLN A 19 -1.97 -6.52 16.10
C GLN A 19 -2.49 -7.18 14.82
N LEU A 20 -1.75 -7.06 13.71
CA LEU A 20 -2.10 -7.70 12.44
C LEU A 20 -2.03 -9.24 12.57
N LEU A 21 -0.99 -9.75 13.21
CA LEU A 21 -0.82 -11.19 13.44
C LEU A 21 -1.91 -11.75 14.36
N ALA A 22 -2.29 -11.02 15.41
CA ALA A 22 -3.31 -11.43 16.38
C ALA A 22 -4.75 -11.28 15.87
N ALA A 23 -4.98 -10.50 14.80
CA ALA A 23 -6.30 -10.30 14.25
C ALA A 23 -6.95 -11.62 13.77
N PRO A 24 -8.29 -11.76 13.83
CA PRO A 24 -8.97 -12.91 13.24
C PRO A 24 -8.72 -13.03 11.74
N ASP A 25 -8.82 -14.24 11.19
CA ASP A 25 -8.91 -14.42 9.75
C ASP A 25 -10.15 -13.72 9.18
N PHE A 26 -10.07 -13.35 7.90
CA PHE A 26 -11.04 -12.53 7.17
C PHE A 26 -11.13 -11.06 7.64
N SER A 27 -10.08 -10.58 8.32
CA SER A 27 -9.95 -9.17 8.69
C SER A 27 -9.49 -8.31 7.51
N VAL A 28 -9.95 -7.05 7.49
CA VAL A 28 -9.58 -6.04 6.48
C VAL A 28 -9.07 -4.80 7.20
N PHE A 29 -7.89 -4.32 6.79
CA PHE A 29 -7.27 -3.09 7.28
C PHE A 29 -7.11 -2.11 6.13
N ARG A 30 -7.63 -0.90 6.28
CA ARG A 30 -7.46 0.17 5.30
C ARG A 30 -6.24 1.02 5.66
N LEU A 31 -5.18 0.93 4.84
CA LEU A 31 -3.92 1.64 5.08
C LEU A 31 -3.88 3.03 4.43
N GLY A 32 -4.84 3.34 3.57
CA GLY A 32 -5.02 4.63 2.91
C GLY A 32 -5.30 4.48 1.43
N HIS A 33 -5.98 5.46 0.81
CA HIS A 33 -6.41 5.39 -0.61
C HIS A 33 -7.12 4.05 -0.91
N SER A 34 -6.60 3.29 -1.88
CA SER A 34 -7.02 1.94 -2.27
C SER A 34 -6.11 0.83 -1.70
N THR A 35 -5.21 1.17 -0.78
CA THR A 35 -4.36 0.19 -0.10
C THR A 35 -5.11 -0.51 1.02
N LEU A 36 -5.49 -1.76 0.77
CA LEU A 36 -6.13 -2.65 1.71
C LEU A 36 -5.20 -3.82 2.04
N LEU A 37 -5.03 -4.11 3.32
CA LEU A 37 -4.39 -5.31 3.81
C LEU A 37 -5.46 -6.29 4.27
N LEU A 38 -5.51 -7.46 3.67
CA LEU A 38 -6.46 -8.52 3.95
C LEU A 38 -5.73 -9.65 4.67
N LYS A 39 -6.31 -10.16 5.76
CA LYS A 39 -5.86 -11.40 6.39
C LYS A 39 -6.79 -12.53 5.98
N LEU A 40 -6.30 -13.50 5.22
CA LEU A 40 -7.08 -14.62 4.69
C LEU A 40 -6.35 -15.92 5.03
N GLN A 41 -6.96 -16.76 5.89
CA GLN A 41 -6.41 -18.07 6.28
C GLN A 41 -4.95 -17.99 6.77
N GLY A 42 -4.65 -17.06 7.67
CA GLY A 42 -3.31 -16.81 8.20
C GLY A 42 -2.35 -16.09 7.26
N LEU A 43 -2.73 -15.85 6.00
CA LEU A 43 -1.92 -15.18 4.99
C LEU A 43 -2.33 -13.73 4.81
N PHE A 44 -1.40 -12.88 4.38
CA PHE A 44 -1.64 -11.46 4.16
C PHE A 44 -1.61 -11.10 2.68
N TRP A 45 -2.62 -10.37 2.23
CA TRP A 45 -2.76 -9.90 0.85
C TRP A 45 -2.89 -8.39 0.83
N LEU A 46 -2.23 -7.72 -0.11
CA LEU A 46 -2.17 -6.27 -0.18
C LEU A 46 -2.67 -5.78 -1.54
N THR A 47 -3.59 -4.83 -1.56
CA THR A 47 -4.06 -4.20 -2.80
C THR A 47 -3.37 -2.87 -3.02
N ASP A 48 -3.04 -2.54 -4.27
CA ASP A 48 -2.57 -1.22 -4.72
C ASP A 48 -1.72 -0.48 -3.68
N PRO A 49 -0.53 -1.00 -3.32
CA PRO A 49 0.26 -0.46 -2.24
C PRO A 49 0.83 0.91 -2.60
N VAL A 50 0.38 1.92 -1.86
CA VAL A 50 0.91 3.27 -1.96
C VAL A 50 1.37 3.67 -0.57
N PHE A 51 2.68 3.86 -0.41
CA PHE A 51 3.27 4.31 0.85
C PHE A 51 4.07 5.62 0.69
N ALA A 52 4.22 6.10 -0.55
CA ALA A 52 4.85 7.37 -0.83
C ALA A 52 4.07 8.57 -0.27
N GLU A 53 4.80 9.61 0.16
CA GLU A 53 4.24 10.88 0.64
C GLU A 53 3.47 11.63 -0.46
N ARG A 54 3.83 11.38 -1.72
CA ARG A 54 3.20 11.94 -2.91
C ARG A 54 2.91 10.84 -3.92
N ALA A 55 1.70 10.87 -4.50
CA ALA A 55 1.38 10.04 -5.65
C ALA A 55 1.85 10.74 -6.93
N SER A 56 3.15 10.63 -7.22
CA SER A 56 3.81 11.35 -8.32
C SER A 56 5.14 10.68 -8.68
N PRO A 57 5.56 10.70 -9.96
CA PRO A 57 6.89 10.24 -10.38
C PRO A 57 8.03 11.10 -9.78
N VAL A 58 7.72 12.31 -9.31
CA VAL A 58 8.69 13.22 -8.70
C VAL A 58 8.26 13.62 -7.30
N GLN A 59 9.20 13.63 -6.35
CA GLN A 59 8.91 13.95 -4.94
C GLN A 59 8.64 15.45 -4.70
N TRP A 60 8.83 16.31 -5.71
CA TRP A 60 8.65 17.76 -5.61
C TRP A 60 7.33 18.28 -6.23
N ALA A 61 6.58 17.46 -6.97
CA ALA A 61 5.30 17.83 -7.57
C ALA A 61 4.25 16.71 -7.42
N GLY A 62 2.98 17.01 -7.71
CA GLY A 62 1.86 16.05 -7.63
C GLY A 62 1.10 16.04 -6.29
N PRO A 63 0.02 15.25 -6.16
CA PRO A 63 -0.81 15.23 -4.96
C PRO A 63 -0.04 14.70 -3.74
N LYS A 64 0.01 15.50 -2.67
CA LYS A 64 0.57 15.12 -1.37
C LYS A 64 -0.49 14.42 -0.53
N ARG A 65 -0.13 13.31 0.10
CA ARG A 65 -0.99 12.57 1.03
C ARG A 65 -1.37 13.45 2.23
N PHE A 66 -2.59 13.29 2.74
CA PHE A 66 -3.09 14.07 3.88
C PHE A 66 -2.72 13.50 5.25
N HIS A 67 -2.30 12.24 5.34
CA HIS A 67 -1.90 11.57 6.58
C HIS A 67 -0.83 10.50 6.30
N GLN A 68 -0.04 10.10 7.29
CA GLN A 68 0.88 8.98 7.12
C GLN A 68 0.12 7.64 7.06
N PRO A 69 0.65 6.59 6.40
CA PRO A 69 0.14 5.24 6.54
C PRO A 69 0.08 4.83 8.02
N PRO A 70 -0.88 4.00 8.44
CA PRO A 70 -1.01 3.57 9.84
C PRO A 70 0.08 2.58 10.29
N ILE A 71 0.86 2.03 9.35
CA ILE A 71 1.99 1.11 9.59
C ILE A 71 3.06 1.35 8.53
N SER A 72 4.33 1.16 8.89
CA SER A 72 5.44 1.22 7.94
C SER A 72 5.50 -0.03 7.04
N LEU A 73 6.16 0.07 5.88
CA LEU A 73 6.37 -1.08 5.00
C LEU A 73 7.20 -2.16 5.69
N GLU A 74 8.16 -1.74 6.52
CA GLU A 74 9.06 -2.59 7.28
C GLU A 74 8.31 -3.46 8.28
N GLU A 75 7.32 -2.90 8.97
CA GLU A 75 6.52 -3.56 10.00
C GLU A 75 5.42 -4.46 9.44
N LEU A 76 5.08 -4.36 8.14
CA LEU A 76 4.17 -5.30 7.52
C LEU A 76 4.62 -6.75 7.74
N PRO A 77 3.69 -7.69 7.99
CA PRO A 77 3.97 -9.12 8.00
C PRO A 77 4.39 -9.61 6.59
N PRO A 78 4.90 -10.85 6.46
CA PRO A 78 5.10 -11.46 5.15
C PRO A 78 3.82 -11.42 4.32
N ILE A 79 3.94 -11.03 3.05
CA ILE A 79 2.81 -10.84 2.15
C ILE A 79 2.76 -12.00 1.16
N GLU A 80 1.64 -12.72 1.12
CA GLU A 80 1.43 -13.79 0.15
C GLU A 80 1.29 -13.21 -1.26
N GLY A 81 0.49 -12.16 -1.41
CA GLY A 81 0.24 -11.55 -2.71
C GLY A 81 0.00 -10.05 -2.65
N VAL A 82 0.60 -9.33 -3.59
CA VAL A 82 0.25 -7.95 -3.93
C VAL A 82 -0.62 -7.96 -5.18
N ILE A 83 -1.78 -7.34 -5.12
CA ILE A 83 -2.72 -7.22 -6.23
C ILE A 83 -2.70 -5.78 -6.73
N LEU A 84 -2.34 -5.58 -8.00
CA LEU A 84 -2.29 -4.29 -8.65
C LEU A 84 -3.45 -4.20 -9.64
N SER A 85 -4.24 -3.12 -9.54
CA SER A 85 -5.38 -2.89 -10.42
C SER A 85 -4.97 -2.30 -11.78
N HIS A 86 -4.03 -1.34 -11.81
CA HIS A 86 -3.58 -0.65 -13.02
C HIS A 86 -2.24 0.12 -12.82
N ASN A 87 -1.71 0.73 -13.89
CA ASN A 87 -0.38 1.37 -13.94
C ASN A 87 -0.37 2.89 -13.63
N HIS A 88 -1.29 3.40 -12.81
CA HIS A 88 -1.19 4.81 -12.42
C HIS A 88 -0.25 4.97 -11.22
N TYR A 89 0.46 6.08 -11.16
CA TYR A 89 1.45 6.37 -10.11
C TYR A 89 0.84 6.45 -8.71
N ASP A 90 -0.46 6.70 -8.59
CA ASP A 90 -1.20 6.62 -7.33
C ASP A 90 -1.63 5.18 -6.96
N HIS A 91 -1.18 4.18 -7.71
CA HIS A 91 -1.36 2.75 -7.45
C HIS A 91 -0.06 1.92 -7.65
N LEU A 92 0.99 2.51 -8.24
CA LEU A 92 2.28 1.86 -8.52
C LEU A 92 3.48 2.80 -8.24
N ASP A 93 4.15 2.60 -7.10
CA ASP A 93 5.37 3.32 -6.71
C ASP A 93 6.59 2.39 -6.74
N TYR A 94 7.60 2.74 -7.53
CA TYR A 94 8.81 1.92 -7.74
C TYR A 94 9.51 1.52 -6.43
N LYS A 95 9.71 2.48 -5.51
CA LYS A 95 10.40 2.22 -4.24
C LYS A 95 9.59 1.29 -3.34
N THR A 96 8.28 1.51 -3.28
CA THR A 96 7.33 0.67 -2.54
C THR A 96 7.36 -0.75 -3.07
N VAL A 97 7.34 -0.94 -4.41
CA VAL A 97 7.42 -2.26 -5.03
C VAL A 97 8.73 -2.96 -4.68
N LEU A 98 9.87 -2.30 -4.81
CA LEU A 98 11.17 -2.91 -4.47
C LEU A 98 11.28 -3.30 -3.00
N GLN A 99 10.77 -2.47 -2.08
CA GLN A 99 10.76 -2.81 -0.66
C GLN A 99 9.83 -3.99 -0.34
N LEU A 100 8.68 -4.07 -1.03
CA LEU A 100 7.74 -5.18 -0.89
C LEU A 100 8.27 -6.47 -1.54
N ALA A 101 9.04 -6.38 -2.63
CA ALA A 101 9.54 -7.55 -3.35
C ALA A 101 10.31 -8.53 -2.43
N ALA A 102 11.06 -8.02 -1.45
CA ALA A 102 11.79 -8.85 -0.49
C ALA A 102 10.91 -9.63 0.49
N LYS A 103 9.61 -9.30 0.62
CA LYS A 103 8.67 -9.90 1.57
C LYS A 103 7.35 -10.37 0.95
N THR A 104 7.23 -10.28 -0.38
CA THR A 104 6.04 -10.63 -1.13
C THR A 104 6.31 -11.85 -1.98
N ARG A 105 5.45 -12.88 -1.88
CA ARG A 105 5.60 -14.11 -2.68
C ARG A 105 5.11 -13.94 -4.11
N TYR A 106 3.99 -13.27 -4.32
CA TYR A 106 3.41 -13.05 -5.65
C TYR A 106 3.04 -11.60 -5.91
N PHE A 107 3.26 -11.14 -7.14
CA PHE A 107 2.63 -9.93 -7.67
C PHE A 107 1.62 -10.34 -8.75
N LEU A 108 0.36 -9.98 -8.52
CA LEU A 108 -0.75 -10.20 -9.43
C LEU A 108 -1.09 -8.87 -10.08
N ALA A 109 -0.89 -8.76 -11.38
CA ALA A 109 -1.03 -7.50 -12.11
C ALA A 109 -1.57 -7.73 -13.53
N PRO A 110 -2.15 -6.71 -14.18
CA PRO A 110 -2.45 -6.75 -15.61
C PRO A 110 -1.17 -7.03 -16.41
N MET A 111 -1.30 -7.71 -17.55
CA MET A 111 -0.17 -8.21 -18.37
C MET A 111 0.94 -7.16 -18.57
N GLY A 112 0.62 -5.97 -19.07
CA GLY A 112 1.61 -4.92 -19.29
C GLY A 112 2.22 -4.29 -18.03
N VAL A 113 1.53 -4.41 -16.87
CA VAL A 113 2.10 -4.02 -15.57
C VAL A 113 3.06 -5.09 -15.09
N GLY A 114 2.72 -6.38 -15.27
CA GLY A 114 3.61 -7.49 -14.98
C GLY A 114 4.94 -7.38 -15.72
N ASP A 115 4.91 -7.05 -17.02
CA ASP A 115 6.11 -6.82 -17.82
C ASP A 115 6.98 -5.67 -17.29
N LEU A 116 6.36 -4.65 -16.69
CA LEU A 116 7.06 -3.54 -16.07
C LEU A 116 7.71 -3.96 -14.74
N LEU A 117 6.99 -4.73 -13.92
CA LEU A 117 7.51 -5.24 -12.64
C LEU A 117 8.72 -6.15 -12.83
N ILE A 118 8.74 -6.99 -13.86
CA ILE A 118 9.87 -7.89 -14.14
C ILE A 118 11.15 -7.10 -14.49
N LYS A 119 11.00 -5.88 -15.04
CA LYS A 119 12.14 -5.02 -15.37
C LYS A 119 12.70 -4.27 -14.16
N TRP A 120 11.96 -4.22 -13.07
CA TRP A 120 12.34 -3.55 -11.83
C TRP A 120 13.04 -4.51 -10.89
#